data_AF-A0A388P6T0-F1
#
_entry.id   AF-A0A388P6T0-F1
#
_cell.length_a   1.000
_cell.length_b   1.000
_cell.length_c   1.000
_cell.angle_alpha   90.00
_cell.angle_beta   90.00
_cell.angle_gamma   90.00
#
_symmetry.space_group_name_H-M   'P 1'
#
loop_
_entity.id
_entity.type
_entity.pdbx_description
1 polymer ?
#
loop_
_entity_poly.entity_id
_entity_poly.type
_entity_poly.pdbx_seq_one_letter_code
_entity_poly.pdbx_strand_id
1 'polypeptide(L)'
;MAAAIWTARKTRNPAAVRAVAENFYGPLPDLAEIRRTHTYNETCQGCVPECLAIAIGTPDFESAVRFAASMRGDADTLAAITRSISQALWGVPRAIREQSLAIAARCYPGMERTVAEFEAKFGGY
;
A
#
# COMPACT_ATOMS: atom_id res chain seq x y z
N MET A 1 -8.59 -6.51 -2.11
CA MET A 1 -7.97 -5.20 -1.78
C MET A 1 -8.95 -4.18 -1.17
N ALA A 2 -10.09 -3.86 -1.80
CA ALA A 2 -11.00 -2.81 -1.32
C ALA A 2 -11.50 -3.01 0.14
N ALA A 3 -11.90 -4.24 0.49
CA ALA A 3 -12.33 -4.58 1.86
C ALA A 3 -11.22 -4.36 2.91
N ALA A 4 -9.97 -4.67 2.54
CA ALA A 4 -8.81 -4.46 3.41
C ALA A 4 -8.57 -2.96 3.66
N ILE A 5 -8.60 -2.13 2.61
CA ILE A 5 -8.44 -0.67 2.73
C ILE A 5 -9.59 -0.06 3.54
N TRP A 6 -10.83 -0.48 3.30
CA TRP A 6 -11.98 0.00 4.07
C TRP A 6 -11.83 -0.35 5.56
N THR A 7 -11.42 -1.59 5.86
CA THR A 7 -11.16 -2.06 7.23
C THR A 7 -10.02 -1.28 7.87
N ALA A 8 -8.94 -1.04 7.14
CA ALA A 8 -7.81 -0.22 7.59
C ALA A 8 -8.27 1.19 7.96
N ARG A 9 -9.06 1.85 7.10
CA ARG A 9 -9.60 3.20 7.37
C ARG A 9 -10.50 3.25 8.60
N LYS A 10 -11.24 2.17 8.90
CA LYS A 10 -12.17 2.12 10.05
C LYS A 10 -11.49 1.76 11.36
N THR A 11 -10.52 0.86 11.32
CA THR A 11 -9.95 0.25 12.52
C THR A 11 -8.53 0.70 12.82
N ARG A 12 -7.76 1.10 11.79
CA ARG A 12 -6.30 1.29 11.83
C ARG A 12 -5.58 0.13 12.53
N ASN A 13 -6.13 -1.09 12.41
CA ASN A 13 -5.62 -2.27 13.10
C ASN A 13 -5.11 -3.29 12.06
N PRO A 14 -3.78 -3.52 11.98
CA PRO A 14 -3.20 -4.49 11.05
C PRO A 14 -3.78 -5.90 11.20
N ALA A 15 -4.09 -6.36 12.41
CA ALA A 15 -4.65 -7.69 12.65
C ALA A 15 -6.06 -7.83 12.08
N ALA A 16 -6.89 -6.79 12.17
CA ALA A 16 -8.22 -6.78 11.55
C ALA A 16 -8.12 -6.82 10.02
N VAL A 17 -7.18 -6.07 9.45
CA VAL A 17 -6.93 -6.07 8.00
C VAL A 17 -6.40 -7.43 7.54
N ARG A 18 -5.54 -8.08 8.32
CA ARG A 18 -5.06 -9.45 8.07
C ARG A 18 -6.20 -10.44 8.04
N ALA A 19 -7.07 -10.44 9.06
CA ALA A 19 -8.20 -11.37 9.11
C ALA A 19 -9.11 -11.22 7.88
N VAL A 20 -9.39 -9.98 7.46
CA VAL A 20 -10.16 -9.72 6.24
C VAL A 20 -9.43 -10.23 5.00
N ALA A 21 -8.13 -9.96 4.88
CA ALA A 21 -7.33 -10.41 3.76
C ALA A 21 -7.28 -11.94 3.65
N GLU A 22 -7.05 -12.63 4.77
CA GLU A 22 -6.92 -14.08 4.83
C GLU A 22 -8.25 -14.78 4.52
N ASN A 23 -9.39 -14.15 4.79
CA ASN A 23 -10.69 -14.65 4.36
C ASN A 23 -10.86 -14.66 2.83
N PHE A 24 -10.18 -13.78 2.08
CA PHE A 24 -10.27 -13.73 0.62
C PHE A 24 -9.16 -14.51 -0.09
N TYR A 25 -7.94 -14.51 0.48
CA TYR A 25 -6.74 -15.02 -0.20
C TYR A 25 -6.10 -16.24 0.49
N GLY A 26 -6.61 -16.66 1.65
CA GLY A 26 -5.94 -17.64 2.51
C GLY A 26 -4.81 -17.02 3.32
N PRO A 27 -4.04 -17.83 4.08
CA PRO A 27 -2.97 -17.36 4.95
C PRO A 27 -1.97 -16.48 4.19
N LEU A 28 -1.68 -15.29 4.72
CA LEU A 28 -0.71 -14.41 4.10
C LEU A 28 0.71 -14.79 4.53
N PRO A 29 1.70 -14.73 3.61
CA PRO A 29 3.08 -15.05 3.93
C PRO A 29 3.67 -14.07 4.95
N ASP A 30 4.75 -14.47 5.61
CA ASP A 30 5.54 -13.56 6.45
C ASP A 30 6.55 -12.76 5.61
N LEU A 31 7.11 -11.68 6.18
CA LEU A 31 8.06 -10.82 5.46
C LEU A 31 9.36 -11.56 5.07
N ALA A 32 9.79 -12.53 5.86
CA ALA A 32 11.02 -13.27 5.59
C ALA A 32 10.84 -14.26 4.43
N GLU A 33 9.67 -14.89 4.36
CA GLU A 33 9.21 -15.74 3.28
C GLU A 33 9.15 -14.94 1.98
N ILE A 34 8.47 -13.79 1.98
CA ILE A 34 8.39 -12.90 0.80
C ILE A 34 9.80 -12.56 0.29
N ARG A 35 10.74 -12.17 1.16
CA ARG A 35 12.13 -11.87 0.75
C ARG A 35 12.84 -13.05 0.09
N ARG A 36 12.52 -14.27 0.49
CA ARG A 36 13.17 -15.49 0.03
C ARG A 36 12.53 -16.05 -1.25
N THR A 37 11.22 -15.93 -1.39
CA THR A 37 10.44 -16.64 -2.42
C THR A 37 9.83 -15.75 -3.48
N HIS A 38 9.82 -14.42 -3.27
CA HIS A 38 9.18 -13.52 -4.22
C HIS A 38 9.74 -13.70 -5.64
N THR A 39 8.80 -13.88 -6.57
CA THR A 39 9.04 -13.95 -8.00
C THR A 39 8.00 -13.08 -8.68
N TYR A 40 8.41 -12.39 -9.74
CA TYR A 40 7.50 -11.57 -10.53
C TYR A 40 6.25 -12.36 -10.94
N ASN A 41 5.08 -11.80 -10.63
CA ASN A 41 3.78 -12.41 -10.89
C ASN A 41 2.72 -11.33 -11.11
N GLU A 42 2.19 -11.25 -12.32
CA GLU A 42 1.15 -10.28 -12.70
C GLU A 42 -0.28 -10.67 -12.26
N THR A 43 -0.48 -11.88 -11.75
CA THR A 43 -1.80 -12.30 -11.28
C THR A 43 -2.12 -11.65 -9.94
N CYS A 44 -3.39 -11.29 -9.76
CA CYS A 44 -3.86 -10.75 -8.48
C CYS A 44 -3.59 -11.71 -7.31
N GLN A 45 -3.71 -13.02 -7.55
CA GLN A 45 -3.51 -14.07 -6.56
C GLN A 45 -2.05 -14.21 -6.14
N GLY A 46 -1.10 -13.93 -7.03
CA GLY A 46 0.32 -13.92 -6.68
C GLY A 46 0.78 -12.61 -6.04
N CYS A 47 0.28 -11.47 -6.53
CA CYS A 47 0.81 -10.16 -6.14
C CYS A 47 0.11 -9.54 -4.91
N VAL A 48 -1.22 -9.60 -4.84
CA VAL A 48 -1.99 -8.88 -3.82
C VAL A 48 -1.79 -9.42 -2.39
N PRO A 49 -1.70 -10.75 -2.16
CA PRO A 49 -1.44 -11.28 -0.81
C PRO A 49 -0.11 -10.81 -0.24
N GLU A 50 0.95 -10.77 -1.05
CA GLU A 50 2.25 -10.26 -0.62
C GLU A 50 2.20 -8.76 -0.30
N CYS A 51 1.54 -7.95 -1.14
CA CYS A 51 1.37 -6.52 -0.85
C CYS A 51 0.60 -6.27 0.46
N LEU A 52 -0.42 -7.07 0.75
CA LEU A 52 -1.16 -7.03 2.01
C LEU A 52 -0.26 -7.42 3.18
N ALA A 53 0.49 -8.51 3.05
CA ALA A 53 1.44 -8.95 4.07
C ALA A 53 2.49 -7.89 4.37
N ILE A 54 3.04 -7.22 3.36
CA ILE A 54 4.01 -6.13 3.51
C ILE A 54 3.38 -4.95 4.24
N ALA A 55 2.21 -4.47 3.80
CA ALA A 55 1.55 -3.32 4.41
C ALA A 55 1.16 -3.55 5.89
N ILE A 56 0.77 -4.77 6.22
CA ILE A 56 0.34 -5.18 7.57
C ILE A 56 1.55 -5.48 8.48
N GLY A 57 2.59 -6.11 7.92
CA GLY A 57 3.75 -6.60 8.66
C GLY A 57 4.83 -5.55 8.94
N THR A 58 4.71 -4.35 8.35
CA THR A 58 5.65 -3.25 8.55
C THR A 58 5.11 -2.22 9.56
N PRO A 59 5.99 -1.54 10.31
CA PRO A 59 5.57 -0.67 11.42
C PRO A 59 5.05 0.70 10.98
N ASP A 60 5.33 1.11 9.74
CA ASP A 60 4.97 2.42 9.22
C ASP A 60 4.93 2.43 7.69
N PHE A 61 4.41 3.53 7.14
CA PHE A 61 4.26 3.72 5.70
C PHE A 61 5.59 3.66 4.92
N GLU A 62 6.63 4.33 5.41
CA GLU A 62 7.90 4.40 4.70
C GLU A 62 8.61 3.05 4.70
N SER A 63 8.59 2.34 5.83
CA SER A 63 9.06 0.97 5.97
C SER A 63 8.35 0.04 4.98
N ALA A 64 7.03 0.14 4.84
CA ALA A 64 6.25 -0.63 3.86
C ALA A 64 6.70 -0.38 2.42
N VAL A 65 6.84 0.90 2.04
CA VAL A 65 7.24 1.31 0.69
C VAL A 65 8.68 0.90 0.39
N ARG A 66 9.62 1.10 1.33
CA ARG A 66 11.01 0.67 1.20
C ARG A 66 11.12 -0.84 1.05
N PHE A 67 10.32 -1.59 1.80
CA PHE A 67 10.29 -3.04 1.67
C PHE A 67 9.84 -3.45 0.27
N ALA A 68 8.69 -2.95 -0.19
CA ALA A 68 8.17 -3.25 -1.52
C ALA A 68 9.14 -2.84 -2.64
N ALA A 69 9.78 -1.67 -2.53
CA ALA A 69 10.77 -1.18 -3.48
C ALA A 69 12.08 -1.99 -3.48
N SER A 70 12.39 -2.70 -2.38
CA SER A 70 13.56 -3.58 -2.29
C SER A 70 13.34 -4.97 -2.92
N MET A 71 12.09 -5.29 -3.27
CA MET A 71 11.75 -6.53 -3.96
C MET A 71 12.24 -6.48 -5.41
N ARG A 72 12.65 -7.63 -5.95
CA ARG A 72 13.10 -7.75 -7.35
C ARG A 72 11.90 -7.96 -8.26
N GLY A 73 11.94 -7.43 -9.48
CA GLY A 73 10.86 -7.56 -10.46
C GLY A 73 10.04 -6.26 -10.59
N ASP A 74 8.73 -6.38 -10.54
CA ASP A 74 7.77 -5.28 -10.68
C ASP A 74 7.52 -4.56 -9.34
N ALA A 75 8.61 -3.96 -8.87
CA ALA A 75 8.66 -3.27 -7.59
C ALA A 75 7.74 -2.03 -7.58
N ASP A 76 7.49 -1.40 -8.72
CA ASP A 76 6.59 -0.25 -8.84
C ASP A 76 5.12 -0.66 -8.65
N THR A 77 4.66 -1.78 -9.22
CA THR A 77 3.32 -2.31 -8.94
C THR A 77 3.17 -2.72 -7.48
N LEU A 78 4.15 -3.45 -6.93
CA LEU A 78 4.14 -3.84 -5.51
C LEU A 78 4.08 -2.61 -4.60
N ALA A 79 4.92 -1.61 -4.86
CA ALA A 79 4.94 -0.37 -4.08
C ALA A 79 3.62 0.40 -4.24
N ALA A 80 3.02 0.45 -5.43
CA ALA A 80 1.75 1.13 -5.68
C ALA A 80 0.59 0.50 -4.90
N ILE A 81 0.52 -0.82 -4.83
CA ILE A 81 -0.52 -1.55 -4.09
C ILE A 81 -0.25 -1.43 -2.57
N THR A 82 0.97 -1.76 -2.15
CA THR A 82 1.39 -1.75 -0.74
C THR A 82 1.17 -0.38 -0.11
N ARG A 83 1.60 0.71 -0.78
CA ARG A 83 1.44 2.08 -0.27
C ARG A 83 -0.03 2.46 -0.08
N SER A 84 -0.91 2.02 -0.98
CA SER A 84 -2.34 2.34 -0.94
C SER A 84 -3.03 1.73 0.29
N ILE A 85 -2.60 0.53 0.70
CA ILE A 85 -3.10 -0.14 1.91
C ILE A 85 -2.43 0.46 3.15
N SER A 86 -1.11 0.63 3.10
CA SER A 86 -0.28 1.13 4.20
C SER A 86 -0.69 2.55 4.61
N GLN A 87 -1.03 3.42 3.67
CA GLN A 87 -1.57 4.76 3.94
C GLN A 87 -2.85 4.71 4.80
N ALA A 88 -3.72 3.73 4.58
CA ALA A 88 -4.96 3.62 5.36
C ALA A 88 -4.72 3.12 6.79
N LEU A 89 -3.63 2.36 7.02
CA LEU A 89 -3.22 1.89 8.34
C LEU A 89 -2.47 2.97 9.12
N TRP A 90 -1.47 3.59 8.49
CA TRP A 90 -0.45 4.39 9.18
C TRP A 90 -0.47 5.88 8.84
N GLY A 91 -1.18 6.27 7.78
CA GLY A 91 -1.07 7.61 7.20
C GLY A 91 0.19 7.79 6.36
N VAL A 92 0.29 8.90 5.62
CA VAL A 92 1.48 9.23 4.82
C VAL A 92 2.30 10.30 5.53
N PRO A 93 3.62 10.10 5.74
CA PRO A 93 4.49 11.15 6.27
C PRO A 93 4.41 12.42 5.43
N ARG A 94 4.26 13.57 6.09
CA ARG A 94 4.06 14.87 5.44
C ARG A 94 5.13 15.19 4.40
N ALA A 95 6.41 14.95 4.73
CA ALA A 95 7.52 15.21 3.81
C ALA A 95 7.43 14.37 2.52
N ILE A 96 7.07 13.09 2.63
CA ILE A 96 6.87 12.21 1.47
C ILE A 96 5.69 12.71 0.64
N ARG A 97 4.59 13.11 1.28
CA ARG A 97 3.40 13.64 0.60
C ARG A 97 3.71 14.92 -0.19
N GLU A 98 4.36 15.89 0.45
CA GLU A 98 4.71 17.18 -0.18
C GLU A 98 5.65 16.98 -1.37
N GLN A 99 6.68 16.14 -1.22
CA GLN A 99 7.58 15.81 -2.34
C GLN A 99 6.85 15.08 -3.48
N SER A 100 5.97 14.12 -3.15
CA SER A 100 5.19 13.38 -4.14
C SER A 100 4.27 14.31 -4.94
N LEU A 101 3.60 15.26 -4.27
CA LEU A 101 2.75 16.26 -4.92
C LEU A 101 3.56 17.23 -5.79
N ALA A 102 4.73 17.67 -5.34
CA ALA A 102 5.61 18.52 -6.13
C ALA A 102 6.09 17.82 -7.42
N ILE A 103 6.46 16.52 -7.31
CA ILE A 103 6.83 15.70 -8.47
C ILE A 103 5.62 15.53 -9.39
N ALA A 104 4.44 15.22 -8.85
CA ALA A 104 3.22 15.03 -9.62
C ALA A 104 2.83 16.31 -10.37
N ALA A 105 2.85 17.47 -9.74
CA ALA A 105 2.55 18.76 -10.37
C ALA A 105 3.53 19.08 -11.52
N ARG A 106 4.81 18.69 -11.38
CA ARG A 106 5.83 18.89 -12.41
C ARG A 106 5.68 17.92 -13.58
N CYS A 107 5.45 16.64 -13.31
CA CYS A 107 5.45 15.58 -14.32
C CYS A 107 4.07 15.34 -14.95
N TYR A 108 3.00 15.65 -14.21
CA TYR A 108 1.60 15.40 -14.57
C TYR A 108 0.74 16.61 -14.18
N PRO A 109 0.87 17.74 -14.90
CA PRO A 109 0.11 18.95 -14.58
C PRO A 109 -1.40 18.68 -14.49
N GLY A 110 -2.03 19.09 -13.40
CA GLY A 110 -3.44 18.87 -13.11
C GLY A 110 -3.73 17.69 -12.20
N MET A 111 -2.76 16.79 -11.96
CA MET A 111 -2.93 15.69 -11.01
C MET A 111 -3.10 16.21 -9.56
N GLU A 112 -2.43 17.32 -9.22
CA GLU A 112 -2.60 17.98 -7.93
C GLU A 112 -4.05 18.45 -7.69
N ARG A 113 -4.74 18.87 -8.76
CA ARG A 113 -6.15 19.27 -8.71
C ARG A 113 -7.05 18.06 -8.50
N THR A 114 -6.84 16.99 -9.25
CA THR A 114 -7.58 15.73 -9.09
C THR A 114 -7.45 15.19 -7.65
N VAL A 115 -6.24 15.23 -7.08
CA VAL A 115 -6.02 14.79 -5.68
C VAL A 115 -6.78 15.70 -4.72
N ALA A 116 -6.69 17.03 -4.88
CA ALA A 116 -7.39 17.97 -4.01
C ALA A 116 -8.92 17.82 -4.08
N GLU A 117 -9.49 17.65 -5.28
CA GLU A 117 -10.93 17.42 -5.47
C GLU A 117 -11.39 16.10 -4.84
N PHE A 118 -10.59 15.05 -4.98
CA PHE A 118 -10.87 13.76 -4.37
C PHE A 118 -10.87 13.84 -2.83
N GLU A 119 -9.83 14.44 -2.26
CA GLU A 119 -9.71 14.60 -0.80
C GLU A 119 -10.81 15.52 -0.23
N ALA A 120 -11.21 16.57 -0.96
CA ALA A 120 -12.33 17.44 -0.56
C ALA A 120 -13.67 16.67 -0.50
N LYS A 121 -13.89 15.72 -1.41
CA LYS A 121 -15.12 14.93 -1.49
C LYS A 121 -15.17 13.75 -0.53
N PHE A 122 -14.06 13.06 -0.32
CA PHE A 122 -14.01 11.78 0.39
C PHE A 122 -13.20 11.80 1.70
N GLY A 123 -12.70 12.99 2.06
CA GLY A 123 -11.83 13.22 3.21
C GLY A 123 -10.36 12.97 2.87
N GLY A 124 -9.51 13.91 3.26
CA GLY A 124 -8.06 13.73 3.35
C GLY A 124 -7.67 12.86 4.54
N TYR A 125 -6.42 12.40 4.51
CA TYR A 125 -5.82 11.50 5.50
C TYR A 125 -5.40 12.23 6.77
#